data_AF-E3N815-F1
#
_entry.id   AF-E3N815-F1
#
_cell.length_a   1.000
_cell.length_b   1.000
_cell.length_c   1.000
_cell.angle_alpha   90.00
_cell.angle_beta   90.00
_cell.angle_gamma   90.00
#
_symmetry.space_group_name_H-M   'P 1'
#
loop_
_entity.id
_entity.type
_entity.pdbx_description
1 polymer ?
#
loop_
_entity_poly.entity_id
_entity_poly.type
_entity_poly.pdbx_seq_one_letter_code
_entity_poly.pdbx_strand_id
1 'polypeptide(L)'
;MSGKLPKRKPPPTSKKTASASSSSTSGAIVKTEEVQVVHVLCDCVTSTKAQSDHNKMLALERRVAILRQEKNGLQEERDRFRGERDHLQEEMRRRNAEIAFFRNDRDVRGEESRCCLLCIRAYDGQVIPKVLTCGHTFCNQCIERISVHMNWGSYLHCSTCRTRSTRPAQGYPTVFAMMPAYVPVPPEHLQL
;
A
#
# COMPACT_ATOMS: atom_id res chain seq x y z
N MET A 1 17.02 -32.09 1.31
CA MET A 1 16.18 -32.95 0.45
C MET A 1 15.90 -32.23 -0.85
N SER A 2 16.16 -32.89 -1.96
CA SER A 2 16.17 -32.34 -3.32
C SER A 2 14.80 -32.47 -4.01
N GLY A 3 14.46 -31.52 -4.88
CA GLY A 3 13.35 -31.65 -5.86
C GLY A 3 13.01 -30.31 -6.52
N LYS A 4 13.71 -29.88 -7.57
CA LYS A 4 13.47 -30.11 -9.03
C LYS A 4 12.36 -29.25 -9.66
N LEU A 5 12.78 -28.15 -10.30
CA LEU A 5 12.09 -27.48 -11.41
C LEU A 5 12.12 -28.35 -12.69
N PRO A 6 11.06 -28.39 -13.52
CA PRO A 6 11.15 -28.98 -14.84
C PRO A 6 11.62 -27.96 -15.88
N LYS A 7 12.71 -28.35 -16.56
CA LYS A 7 13.24 -27.78 -17.81
C LYS A 7 12.37 -28.20 -18.99
N ARG A 8 12.38 -27.43 -20.09
CA ARG A 8 12.49 -28.02 -21.44
C ARG A 8 13.21 -27.08 -22.42
N LYS A 9 14.07 -27.74 -23.20
CA LYS A 9 15.17 -27.25 -24.04
C LYS A 9 14.71 -27.08 -25.50
N PRO A 10 15.56 -26.47 -26.35
CA PRO A 10 15.17 -25.84 -27.61
C PRO A 10 15.55 -26.70 -28.85
N PRO A 11 15.76 -26.10 -30.05
CA PRO A 11 15.21 -26.51 -31.35
C PRO A 11 16.13 -27.52 -32.07
N PRO A 12 15.89 -27.94 -33.35
CA PRO A 12 16.50 -27.19 -34.47
C PRO A 12 15.92 -27.42 -35.91
N THR A 13 16.32 -26.50 -36.81
CA THR A 13 16.85 -26.69 -38.21
C THR A 13 16.03 -27.21 -39.40
N SER A 14 16.09 -26.39 -40.46
CA SER A 14 16.60 -26.66 -41.84
C SER A 14 15.71 -27.23 -42.96
N LYS A 15 15.59 -26.40 -44.03
CA LYS A 15 15.88 -26.62 -45.47
C LYS A 15 15.58 -27.99 -46.13
N LYS A 16 14.81 -27.95 -47.23
CA LYS A 16 15.08 -28.51 -48.60
C LYS A 16 13.74 -28.59 -49.37
N THR A 17 13.49 -27.81 -50.42
CA THR A 17 13.71 -28.13 -51.85
C THR A 17 13.59 -29.62 -52.22
N ALA A 18 12.57 -29.98 -52.99
CA ALA A 18 12.67 -30.91 -54.14
C ALA A 18 11.31 -31.01 -54.85
N SER A 19 11.28 -30.56 -56.09
CA SER A 19 10.38 -31.03 -57.14
C SER A 19 10.84 -32.42 -57.60
N ALA A 20 9.91 -33.36 -57.80
CA ALA A 20 10.14 -34.54 -58.63
C ALA A 20 8.80 -35.14 -59.07
N SER A 21 8.61 -35.12 -60.38
CA SER A 21 7.62 -35.85 -61.16
C SER A 21 8.03 -37.32 -61.33
N SER A 22 7.05 -38.23 -61.45
CA SER A 22 7.10 -39.50 -62.21
C SER A 22 5.67 -40.08 -62.24
N SER A 23 4.97 -40.20 -63.38
CA SER A 23 5.04 -41.24 -64.43
C SER A 23 4.88 -42.66 -63.84
N SER A 24 3.96 -43.55 -64.25
CA SER A 24 3.48 -43.89 -65.60
C SER A 24 2.25 -44.83 -65.54
N THR A 25 1.76 -45.19 -66.74
CA THR A 25 0.84 -46.30 -67.13
C THR A 25 -0.62 -45.91 -67.29
N SER A 26 -1.38 -46.30 -68.32
CA SER A 26 -1.14 -46.88 -69.65
C SER A 26 -2.52 -46.94 -70.32
N GLY A 27 -2.61 -46.68 -71.62
CA GLY A 27 -3.61 -47.35 -72.46
C GLY A 27 -4.84 -46.56 -72.93
N ALA A 28 -5.01 -46.66 -74.25
CA ALA A 28 -6.24 -46.55 -75.05
C ALA A 28 -6.68 -45.17 -75.55
N ILE A 29 -6.54 -45.04 -76.87
CA ILE A 29 -6.91 -43.93 -77.75
C ILE A 29 -8.39 -44.04 -78.09
N VAL A 30 -9.16 -42.97 -77.88
CA VAL A 30 -10.37 -42.66 -78.66
C VAL A 30 -10.23 -41.22 -79.13
N LYS A 31 -10.26 -41.04 -80.46
CA LYS A 31 -10.12 -39.75 -81.13
C LYS A 31 -11.43 -38.98 -81.01
N THR A 32 -11.45 -38.01 -80.11
CA THR A 32 -12.33 -36.84 -80.18
C THR A 32 -11.42 -35.64 -80.23
N GLU A 33 -11.59 -34.76 -81.21
CA GLU A 33 -10.95 -33.44 -81.19
C GLU A 33 -11.55 -32.64 -80.03
N GLU A 34 -11.07 -32.88 -78.82
CA GLU A 34 -11.22 -31.95 -77.73
C GLU A 34 -10.36 -30.74 -78.06
N VAL A 35 -11.00 -29.62 -78.36
CA VAL A 35 -10.35 -28.31 -78.33
C VAL A 35 -9.85 -28.14 -76.90
N GLN A 36 -8.59 -28.49 -76.68
CA GLN A 36 -7.92 -28.27 -75.43
C GLN A 36 -7.76 -26.75 -75.31
N VAL A 37 -8.72 -26.11 -74.65
CA VAL A 37 -8.56 -24.74 -74.19
C VAL A 37 -7.49 -24.80 -73.11
N VAL A 38 -6.24 -24.79 -73.55
CA VAL A 38 -5.09 -24.56 -72.69
C VAL A 38 -5.28 -23.13 -72.21
N HIS A 39 -5.83 -22.96 -71.01
CA HIS A 39 -5.70 -21.73 -70.27
C HIS A 39 -4.21 -21.53 -70.05
N VAL A 40 -3.56 -20.83 -70.98
CA VAL A 40 -2.23 -20.28 -70.80
C VAL A 40 -2.44 -19.19 -69.76
N LEU A 41 -2.40 -19.58 -68.48
CA LEU A 41 -2.18 -18.63 -67.41
C LEU A 41 -0.85 -17.97 -67.75
N CYS A 42 -0.93 -16.76 -68.28
CA CYS A 42 0.24 -15.98 -68.62
C CYS A 42 1.06 -15.84 -67.33
N ASP A 43 2.24 -16.47 -67.29
CA ASP A 43 3.15 -16.43 -66.14
C ASP A 43 3.48 -14.98 -65.72
N CYS A 44 3.28 -14.02 -66.62
CA CYS A 44 3.38 -12.58 -66.35
C CYS A 44 2.29 -12.06 -65.39
N VAL A 45 1.05 -12.58 -65.45
CA VAL A 45 -0.06 -12.15 -64.58
C VAL A 45 0.07 -12.73 -63.18
N THR A 46 0.53 -13.99 -63.06
CA THR A 46 0.83 -14.62 -61.77
C THR A 46 2.06 -13.98 -61.10
N SER A 47 3.08 -13.64 -61.89
CA SER A 47 4.27 -12.91 -61.44
C SER A 47 3.95 -11.48 -60.97
N THR A 48 3.13 -10.73 -61.71
CA THR A 48 2.71 -9.37 -61.30
C THR A 48 1.80 -9.36 -60.07
N LYS A 49 0.87 -10.32 -59.95
CA LYS A 49 0.06 -10.49 -58.72
C LYS A 49 0.92 -10.87 -57.53
N ALA A 50 1.85 -11.81 -57.68
CA ALA A 50 2.80 -12.19 -56.64
C ALA A 50 3.69 -11.01 -56.22
N GLN A 51 4.15 -10.20 -57.19
CA GLN A 51 4.93 -8.98 -56.92
C GLN A 51 4.10 -7.92 -56.18
N SER A 52 2.83 -7.74 -56.57
CA SER A 52 1.89 -6.85 -55.89
C SER A 52 1.66 -7.28 -54.44
N ASP A 53 1.45 -8.58 -54.22
CA ASP A 53 1.21 -9.13 -52.89
C ASP A 53 2.46 -9.08 -52.02
N HIS A 54 3.66 -9.28 -52.60
CA HIS A 54 4.93 -9.04 -51.92
C HIS A 54 5.11 -7.56 -51.51
N ASN A 55 4.78 -6.62 -52.40
CA ASN A 55 4.85 -5.19 -52.09
C ASN A 55 3.86 -4.79 -50.98
N LYS A 56 2.65 -5.38 -50.97
CA LYS A 56 1.66 -5.19 -49.90
C LYS A 56 2.15 -5.79 -48.58
N MET A 57 2.76 -6.97 -48.61
CA MET A 57 3.36 -7.61 -47.44
C MET A 57 4.44 -6.72 -46.83
N LEU A 58 5.38 -6.22 -47.63
CA LEU A 58 6.42 -5.29 -47.18
C LEU A 58 5.84 -4.00 -46.59
N ALA A 59 4.79 -3.45 -47.20
CA ALA A 59 4.10 -2.26 -46.67
C ALA A 59 3.44 -2.53 -45.31
N LEU A 60 2.81 -3.70 -45.15
CA LEU A 60 2.23 -4.14 -43.88
C LEU A 60 3.30 -4.37 -42.81
N GLU A 61 4.41 -5.01 -43.15
CA GLU A 61 5.53 -5.24 -42.22
C GLU A 61 6.13 -3.94 -41.70
N ARG A 62 6.33 -2.95 -42.60
CA ARG A 62 6.76 -1.60 -42.20
C ARG A 62 5.75 -0.95 -41.24
N ARG A 63 4.46 -1.08 -41.52
CA ARG A 63 3.40 -0.54 -40.66
C ARG A 63 3.34 -1.22 -39.30
N VAL A 64 3.51 -2.55 -39.25
CA VAL A 64 3.60 -3.32 -38.00
C VAL A 64 4.84 -2.93 -37.20
N ALA A 65 5.97 -2.67 -37.85
CA ALA A 65 7.19 -2.20 -37.19
C ALA A 65 6.97 -0.83 -36.51
N ILE A 66 6.32 0.11 -37.20
CA ILE A 66 5.97 1.43 -36.64
C ILE A 66 5.03 1.28 -35.44
N LEU A 67 3.94 0.51 -35.58
CA LEU A 67 2.99 0.30 -34.48
C LEU A 67 3.63 -0.38 -33.26
N ARG A 68 4.59 -1.29 -33.48
CA ARG A 68 5.36 -1.89 -32.37
C ARG A 68 6.24 -0.85 -31.68
N GLN A 69 6.87 0.05 -32.42
CA GLN A 69 7.67 1.13 -31.86
C GLN A 69 6.80 2.10 -31.05
N GLU A 70 5.66 2.52 -31.59
CA GLU A 70 4.69 3.37 -30.87
C GLU A 70 4.16 2.69 -29.60
N LYS A 71 3.81 1.40 -29.67
CA LYS A 71 3.38 0.62 -28.51
C LYS A 71 4.47 0.59 -27.43
N ASN A 72 5.73 0.41 -27.82
CA ASN A 72 6.84 0.40 -26.86
C ASN A 72 7.00 1.78 -26.20
N GLY A 73 6.90 2.87 -26.97
CA GLY A 73 6.93 4.23 -26.41
C GLY A 73 5.80 4.49 -25.41
N LEU A 74 4.57 4.10 -25.74
CA LEU A 74 3.43 4.20 -24.83
C LEU A 74 3.60 3.33 -23.57
N GLN A 75 4.21 2.16 -23.71
CA GLN A 75 4.49 1.26 -22.60
C GLN A 75 5.51 1.91 -21.63
N GLU A 76 6.59 2.48 -22.16
CA GLU A 76 7.60 3.21 -21.38
C GLU A 76 6.99 4.42 -20.65
N GLU A 77 6.13 5.17 -21.32
CA GLU A 77 5.44 6.31 -20.72
C GLU A 77 4.51 5.88 -19.58
N ARG A 78 3.72 4.82 -19.79
CA ARG A 78 2.89 4.23 -18.74
C ARG A 78 3.71 3.75 -17.55
N ASP A 79 4.87 3.15 -17.79
CA ASP A 79 5.73 2.63 -16.74
C ASP A 79 6.42 3.77 -15.97
N ARG A 80 6.73 4.90 -16.62
CA ARG A 80 7.14 6.14 -15.94
C ARG A 80 6.05 6.68 -15.01
N PHE A 81 4.83 6.85 -15.50
CA PHE A 81 3.72 7.33 -14.66
C PHE A 81 3.38 6.38 -13.51
N ARG A 82 3.51 5.07 -13.73
CA ARG A 82 3.40 4.08 -12.66
C ARG A 82 4.47 4.30 -11.60
N GLY A 83 5.74 4.47 -12.01
CA GLY A 83 6.84 4.73 -11.09
C GLY A 83 6.66 6.02 -10.28
N GLU A 84 6.22 7.11 -10.90
CA GLU A 84 5.91 8.36 -10.21
C GLU A 84 4.82 8.19 -9.15
N ARG A 85 3.73 7.49 -9.50
CA ARG A 85 2.65 7.19 -8.54
C ARG A 85 3.14 6.31 -7.40
N ASP A 86 3.93 5.28 -7.70
CA ASP A 86 4.45 4.36 -6.68
C ASP A 86 5.42 5.10 -5.73
N HIS A 87 6.24 6.01 -6.26
CA HIS A 87 7.10 6.91 -5.47
C HIS A 87 6.28 7.82 -4.56
N LEU A 88 5.27 8.51 -5.10
CA LEU A 88 4.41 9.39 -4.32
C LEU A 88 3.64 8.60 -3.24
N GLN A 89 3.16 7.40 -3.56
CA GLN A 89 2.49 6.53 -2.61
C GLN A 89 3.42 6.08 -1.48
N GLU A 90 4.68 5.76 -1.80
CA GLU A 90 5.69 5.39 -0.81
C GLU A 90 6.07 6.59 0.08
N GLU A 91 6.23 7.79 -0.48
CA GLU A 91 6.45 9.01 0.31
C GLU A 91 5.28 9.29 1.26
N MET A 92 4.05 9.19 0.77
CA MET A 92 2.85 9.36 1.59
C MET A 92 2.79 8.31 2.70
N ARG A 93 3.16 7.06 2.40
CA ARG A 93 3.23 5.98 3.39
C ARG A 93 4.27 6.29 4.46
N ARG A 94 5.46 6.80 4.10
CA ARG A 94 6.49 7.21 5.06
C ARG A 94 6.02 8.34 5.96
N ARG A 95 5.47 9.42 5.40
CA ARG A 95 4.91 10.53 6.18
C ARG A 95 3.78 10.07 7.11
N ASN A 96 2.89 9.21 6.62
CA ASN A 96 1.81 8.64 7.45
C ASN A 96 2.36 7.78 8.60
N ALA A 97 3.43 7.02 8.37
CA ALA A 97 4.08 6.23 9.41
C ALA A 97 4.74 7.13 10.47
N GLU A 98 5.38 8.23 10.07
CA GLU A 98 5.92 9.22 11.00
C GLU A 98 4.82 9.86 11.85
N ILE A 99 3.71 10.28 11.24
CA ILE A 99 2.55 10.83 11.96
C ILE A 99 1.98 9.80 12.95
N ALA A 100 1.85 8.54 12.53
CA ALA A 100 1.37 7.46 13.40
C ALA A 100 2.30 7.23 14.60
N PHE A 101 3.62 7.29 14.40
CA PHE A 101 4.60 7.17 15.47
C PHE A 101 4.43 8.27 16.52
N PHE A 102 4.32 9.54 16.11
CA PHE A 102 4.11 10.65 17.05
C PHE A 102 2.78 10.56 17.80
N ARG A 103 1.72 10.10 17.15
CA ARG A 103 0.42 9.86 17.80
C ARG A 103 0.55 8.77 18.86
N ASN A 104 1.17 7.63 18.53
CA ASN A 104 1.37 6.54 19.47
C ASN A 104 2.25 6.92 20.67
N ASP A 105 3.38 7.62 20.48
CA ASP A 105 4.22 8.07 21.61
C ASP A 105 3.44 9.02 22.53
N ARG A 106 2.63 9.92 21.96
CA ARG A 106 1.75 10.81 22.72
C ARG A 106 0.68 10.04 23.47
N ASP A 107 0.08 9.01 22.87
CA ASP A 107 -0.95 8.19 23.49
C ASP A 107 -0.39 7.34 24.64
N VAL A 108 0.78 6.73 24.45
CA VAL A 108 1.48 5.97 25.50
C VAL A 108 1.85 6.87 26.69
N ARG A 109 2.53 7.99 26.42
CA ARG A 109 2.87 8.97 27.48
C ARG A 109 1.62 9.59 28.09
N GLY A 110 0.58 9.78 27.29
CA GLY A 110 -0.71 10.28 27.72
C GLY A 110 -1.37 9.32 28.70
N GLU A 111 -1.34 8.02 28.45
CA GLU A 111 -1.91 6.99 29.31
C GLU A 111 -1.15 6.88 30.64
N GLU A 112 0.18 6.90 30.61
CA GLU A 112 1.01 6.96 31.83
C GLU A 112 0.74 8.24 32.63
N SER A 113 0.59 9.37 31.93
CA SER A 113 0.25 10.66 32.57
C SER A 113 -1.15 10.64 33.17
N ARG A 114 -2.09 9.86 32.63
CA ARG A 114 -3.47 9.72 33.14
C ARG A 114 -3.59 8.75 34.31
N CYS A 115 -2.48 8.27 34.86
CA CYS A 115 -2.47 7.43 36.05
C CYS A 115 -1.84 8.15 37.24
N CYS A 116 -2.29 7.81 38.44
CA CYS A 116 -1.61 8.25 39.66
C CYS A 116 -0.31 7.48 39.87
N LEU A 117 0.82 8.16 40.03
CA LEU A 117 2.13 7.52 40.25
C LEU A 117 2.26 6.73 41.56
N LEU A 118 1.36 6.95 42.53
CA LEU A 118 1.40 6.27 43.83
C LEU A 118 0.56 5.00 43.86
N CYS A 119 -0.59 4.97 43.18
CA CYS A 119 -1.49 3.82 43.18
C CYS A 119 -1.66 3.15 41.82
N ILE A 120 -1.07 3.73 40.76
CA ILE A 120 -1.07 3.24 39.37
C ILE A 120 -2.50 3.02 38.84
N ARG A 121 -3.47 3.76 39.39
CA ARG A 121 -4.86 3.76 38.92
C ARG A 121 -5.06 4.92 37.95
N ALA A 122 -5.78 4.66 36.87
CA ALA A 122 -6.22 5.68 35.93
C ALA A 122 -7.12 6.71 36.63
N TYR A 123 -7.00 7.97 36.23
CA TYR A 123 -7.83 9.06 36.72
C TYR A 123 -9.23 8.98 36.10
N ASP A 124 -10.24 9.02 36.96
CA ASP A 124 -11.65 8.96 36.61
C ASP A 124 -12.46 9.76 37.65
N GLY A 125 -13.80 9.64 37.63
CA GLY A 125 -14.65 10.31 38.61
C GLY A 125 -14.43 9.88 40.07
N GLN A 126 -13.73 8.77 40.33
CA GLN A 126 -13.42 8.25 41.67
C GLN A 126 -11.97 8.55 42.07
N VAL A 127 -11.05 8.51 41.11
CA VAL A 127 -9.61 8.78 41.25
C VAL A 127 -9.37 10.18 40.70
N ILE A 128 -9.62 11.18 41.52
CA ILE A 128 -9.55 12.59 41.10
C ILE A 128 -8.08 13.07 41.13
N PRO A 129 -7.51 13.54 40.00
CA PRO A 129 -6.16 14.07 39.92
C PRO A 129 -6.06 15.44 40.57
N LYS A 130 -5.13 15.58 41.51
CA LYS A 130 -4.86 16.80 42.26
C LYS A 130 -3.41 17.23 42.06
N VAL A 131 -3.19 18.50 41.72
CA VAL A 131 -1.84 19.04 41.49
C VAL A 131 -1.29 19.72 42.73
N LEU A 132 -0.08 19.34 43.12
CA LEU A 132 0.66 19.96 44.23
C LEU A 132 1.24 21.32 43.81
N THR A 133 1.71 22.09 44.78
CA THR A 133 2.37 23.39 44.53
C THR A 133 3.61 23.30 43.65
N CYS A 134 4.24 22.13 43.56
CA CYS A 134 5.39 21.86 42.68
C CYS A 134 5.01 21.42 41.26
N GLY A 135 3.72 21.31 40.92
CA GLY A 135 3.24 20.92 39.60
C GLY A 135 3.08 19.41 39.37
N HIS A 136 3.48 18.56 40.33
CA HIS A 136 3.25 17.11 40.24
C HIS A 136 1.82 16.74 40.63
N THR A 137 1.24 15.75 39.95
CA THR A 137 -0.16 15.34 40.13
C THR A 137 -0.26 13.96 40.77
N PHE A 138 -1.15 13.84 41.75
CA PHE A 138 -1.48 12.58 42.43
C PHE A 138 -2.99 12.47 42.69
N CYS A 139 -3.49 11.27 42.95
CA CYS A 139 -4.89 11.08 43.30
C CYS A 139 -5.22 11.71 44.67
N ASN A 140 -6.43 12.26 44.85
CA ASN A 140 -6.83 12.88 46.12
C ASN A 140 -6.65 11.94 47.33
N GLN A 141 -7.08 10.69 47.19
CA GLN A 141 -6.94 9.67 48.24
C GLN A 141 -5.46 9.38 48.57
N CYS A 142 -4.59 9.45 47.58
CA CYS A 142 -3.16 9.21 47.71
C CYS A 142 -2.50 10.36 48.47
N ILE A 143 -2.87 11.60 48.14
CA ILE A 143 -2.45 12.81 48.85
C ILE A 143 -2.86 12.74 50.31
N GLU A 144 -4.11 12.37 50.60
CA GLU A 144 -4.61 12.25 51.97
C GLU A 144 -3.82 11.21 52.78
N ARG A 145 -3.48 10.06 52.18
CA ARG A 145 -2.69 9.01 52.84
C ARG A 145 -1.27 9.44 53.20
N ILE A 146 -0.62 10.25 52.38
CA ILE A 146 0.77 10.69 52.61
C ILE A 146 0.87 12.05 53.31
N SER A 147 -0.27 12.70 53.57
CA SER A 147 -0.31 13.99 54.25
C SER A 147 -0.05 13.82 55.74
N VAL A 148 0.83 14.66 56.26
CA VAL A 148 1.06 14.81 57.70
C VAL A 148 0.08 15.86 58.21
N HIS A 149 -0.72 15.47 59.21
CA HIS A 149 -1.70 16.33 59.85
C HIS A 149 -1.19 16.84 61.20
N MET A 150 -1.25 18.14 61.40
CA MET A 150 -0.90 18.84 62.64
C MET A 150 -2.06 19.75 63.05
N ASN A 151 -2.07 20.18 64.32
CA ASN A 151 -3.14 21.01 64.90
C ASN A 151 -3.31 22.35 64.17
N TRP A 152 -2.25 22.86 63.54
CA TRP A 152 -2.20 24.14 62.82
C TRP A 152 -2.14 23.99 61.29
N GLY A 153 -2.32 22.78 60.74
CA GLY A 153 -2.36 22.57 59.30
C GLY A 153 -1.92 21.19 58.84
N SER A 154 -1.94 20.96 57.52
CA SER A 154 -1.46 19.71 56.92
C SER A 154 -0.46 20.01 55.80
N TYR A 155 0.52 19.13 55.66
CA TYR A 155 1.53 19.23 54.61
C TYR A 155 1.98 17.84 54.16
N LEU A 156 2.61 17.78 53.00
CA LEU A 156 3.27 16.57 52.51
C LEU A 156 4.57 16.93 51.77
N HIS A 157 5.40 15.92 51.54
CA HIS A 157 6.52 16.03 50.62
C HIS A 157 6.17 15.29 49.33
N CYS A 158 6.35 15.96 48.19
CA CYS A 158 6.12 15.33 46.89
C CYS A 158 7.01 14.09 46.72
N SER A 159 6.45 12.94 46.34
CA SER A 159 7.25 11.71 46.13
C SER A 159 8.19 11.82 44.93
N THR A 160 7.92 12.70 43.97
CA THR A 160 8.75 12.91 42.77
C THR A 160 9.91 13.88 43.01
N CYS A 161 9.64 15.03 43.62
CA CYS A 161 10.65 16.11 43.74
C CYS A 161 10.97 16.54 45.18
N ARG A 162 10.36 15.90 46.19
CA ARG A 162 10.55 16.13 47.64
C ARG A 162 10.20 17.54 48.14
N THR A 163 9.79 18.45 47.27
CA THR A 163 9.30 19.78 47.63
C THR A 163 8.15 19.65 48.63
N ARG A 164 8.23 20.41 49.72
CA ARG A 164 7.17 20.50 50.72
C ARG A 164 5.98 21.24 50.10
N SER A 165 4.80 20.67 50.22
CA SER A 165 3.54 21.29 49.81
C SER A 165 2.63 21.39 51.02
N THR A 166 2.20 22.60 51.37
CA THR A 166 1.18 22.84 52.39
C THR A 166 -0.19 22.69 51.75
N ARG A 167 -1.13 22.06 52.47
CA ARG A 167 -2.48 21.86 51.95
C ARG A 167 -3.26 23.18 52.01
N PRO A 168 -3.82 23.68 50.88
CA PRO A 168 -4.67 24.86 50.90
C PRO A 168 -5.97 24.58 51.68
N ALA A 169 -6.62 25.64 52.20
CA ALA A 169 -7.91 25.50 52.89
C ALA A 169 -8.99 24.86 52.00
N GLN A 170 -8.96 25.16 50.70
CA GLN A 170 -9.89 24.65 49.69
C GLN A 170 -9.46 23.28 49.11
N GLY A 171 -8.35 22.72 49.60
CA GLY A 171 -7.70 21.54 49.02
C GLY A 171 -6.87 21.87 47.78
N TYR A 172 -6.24 20.84 47.21
CA TYR A 172 -5.46 20.98 45.98
C TYR A 172 -6.40 21.11 44.75
N PRO A 173 -6.01 21.92 43.73
CA PRO A 173 -6.80 22.07 42.52
C PRO A 173 -6.83 20.77 41.70
N THR A 174 -7.96 20.51 41.05
CA THR A 174 -8.18 19.34 40.19
C THR A 174 -7.72 19.62 38.77
N VAL A 175 -7.04 18.67 38.13
CA VAL A 175 -6.61 18.78 36.72
C VAL A 175 -7.53 17.94 35.82
N PHE A 176 -8.67 18.51 35.41
CA PHE A 176 -9.69 17.78 34.64
C PHE A 176 -9.22 17.26 33.27
N ALA A 177 -8.22 17.90 32.66
CA ALA A 177 -7.64 17.46 31.39
C ALA A 177 -7.00 16.05 31.45
N MET A 178 -6.72 15.55 32.66
CA MET A 178 -6.14 14.22 32.89
C MET A 178 -7.20 13.12 33.06
N MET A 179 -8.50 13.46 33.07
CA MET A 179 -9.60 12.49 33.16
C MET A 179 -10.29 12.36 31.79
N PRO A 180 -10.13 11.21 31.10
CA PRO A 180 -10.83 10.98 29.84
C PRO A 180 -12.34 10.83 30.09
N ALA A 181 -13.16 11.53 29.29
CA ALA A 181 -14.63 11.44 29.31
C ALA A 181 -15.33 11.83 30.64
N TYR A 182 -14.68 12.59 31.53
CA TYR A 182 -15.36 13.11 32.72
C TYR A 182 -16.38 14.18 32.32
N VAL A 183 -17.66 13.80 32.33
CA VAL A 183 -18.79 14.72 32.30
C VAL A 183 -19.21 14.94 33.75
N PRO A 184 -19.12 16.17 34.30
CA PRO A 184 -19.57 16.42 35.66
C PRO A 184 -21.05 16.08 35.79
N VAL A 185 -21.43 15.44 36.90
CA VAL A 185 -22.85 15.19 37.21
C VAL A 185 -23.57 16.54 37.19
N PRO A 186 -24.68 16.69 36.43
CA PRO A 186 -25.44 17.93 36.41
C PRO A 186 -25.85 18.32 37.84
N PRO A 187 -25.75 19.60 38.23
CA PRO A 187 -26.28 20.07 39.50
C PRO A 187 -27.72 19.61 39.75
N GLU A 188 -28.11 19.39 41.00
CA GLU A 188 -29.45 18.82 41.33
C GLU A 188 -30.62 19.63 40.75
N HIS A 189 -30.47 20.95 40.57
CA HIS A 189 -31.50 21.80 39.95
C HIS A 189 -31.69 21.57 38.43
N LEU A 190 -30.86 20.73 37.81
CA LEU A 190 -30.91 20.35 36.38
C LEU A 190 -31.18 18.86 36.18
N GLN A 191 -31.38 18.11 37.27
CA GLN A 191 -31.77 16.70 37.20
C GLN A 191 -33.31 16.64 37.22
N LEU A 192 -33.90 16.56 36.03
CA LEU A 192 -35.35 16.42 35.81
C LEU A 192 -35.85 15.02 36.21
#